data_AF-A0A558DF18-F1
#
_entry.id   AF-A0A558DF18-F1
#
_cell.length_a   1.000
_cell.length_b   1.000
_cell.length_c   1.000
_cell.angle_alpha   90.00
_cell.angle_beta   90.00
_cell.angle_gamma   90.00
#
_symmetry.space_group_name_H-M   'P 1'
#
loop_
_entity.id
_entity.type
_entity.pdbx_description
1 polymer ?
#
loop_
_entity_poly.entity_id
_entity_poly.type
_entity_poly.pdbx_seq_one_letter_code
_entity_poly.pdbx_strand_id
1 'polypeptide(L)'
;MNYNESSYLQQIAELGEMQSVVCTENIVTVEGAKLLPKGARINRQVIDRLLQHKLLKPIDFTTHIEDAVDIDALIALGRSLMERTSEMGTLIRMMRSDTFIEQSCKRIHLELPIQNKLTVAQKLRPELLEHSLRVALAITIVGEELGLPEKELQVLATAGLLHDIGELHLGVGDLPLEKNLDLEHWQQVRSHPLVGATILSQFPAYTPHVFRAVQEHHERQDGSGYPQGLKAIRISRAGRLLSFTEMAIGALRKYTLRQLNTIIKTNLDALDPQPVAIFLNALHLLESSGQHKAAEVRTKDLSALFEMIAKLIIAAEKIALDRTAEQKAAEPCLIDSAMQKFNQALRRAGFDINNVPASMAMIGDDAESLLELEELLQETLFQLRQMLLEMQRRTSQASSNTTDRKAIEQWIKEAEQNLETATRLLIG
;
A
#
# COMPACT_ATOMS: atom_id res chain seq x y z
N MET A 1 12.18 15.31 11.88
CA MET A 1 12.62 13.95 11.48
C MET A 1 13.33 14.09 10.14
N ASN A 2 14.61 13.70 10.05
CA ASN A 2 15.33 13.65 8.78
C ASN A 2 14.93 12.34 8.08
N TYR A 3 14.06 12.40 7.07
CA TYR A 3 13.95 11.28 6.14
C TYR A 3 15.22 11.21 5.29
N ASN A 4 15.54 10.02 4.77
CA ASN A 4 16.83 9.74 4.15
C ASN A 4 16.96 10.44 2.78
N GLU A 5 17.36 11.71 2.77
CA GLU A 5 17.60 12.49 1.53
C GLU A 5 18.59 11.80 0.58
N SER A 6 19.45 10.91 1.08
CA SER A 6 20.46 10.22 0.27
C SER A 6 19.85 9.38 -0.86
N SER A 7 18.74 8.69 -0.61
CA SER A 7 18.11 7.82 -1.61
C SER A 7 17.51 8.63 -2.77
N TYR A 8 16.83 9.74 -2.46
CA TYR A 8 16.28 10.62 -3.48
C TYR A 8 17.38 11.38 -4.24
N LEU A 9 18.44 11.80 -3.54
CA LEU A 9 19.62 12.43 -4.14
C LEU A 9 20.31 11.49 -5.15
N GLN A 10 20.41 10.19 -4.86
CA GLN A 10 20.95 9.22 -5.80
C GLN A 10 20.08 9.09 -7.06
N GLN A 11 18.76 8.99 -6.89
CA GLN A 11 17.81 8.90 -8.00
C GLN A 11 17.84 10.15 -8.90
N ILE A 12 17.86 11.35 -8.32
CA ILE A 12 17.90 12.58 -9.12
C ILE A 12 19.23 12.72 -9.87
N ALA A 13 20.35 12.24 -9.31
CA ALA A 13 21.64 12.21 -9.98
C ALA A 13 21.69 11.16 -11.11
N GLU A 14 21.09 9.99 -10.91
CA GLU A 14 20.89 8.99 -11.97
C GLU A 14 20.07 9.55 -13.12
N LEU A 15 18.97 10.24 -12.82
CA LEU A 15 18.16 10.91 -13.82
C LEU A 15 18.94 12.00 -14.58
N GLY A 16 19.86 12.69 -13.90
CA GLY A 16 20.77 13.67 -14.47
C GLY A 16 21.73 13.15 -15.54
N GLU A 17 21.95 11.83 -15.60
CA GLU A 17 22.68 11.16 -16.69
C GLU A 17 21.83 11.01 -17.96
N MET A 18 20.50 10.95 -17.81
CA MET A 18 19.56 10.66 -18.90
C MET A 18 18.90 11.93 -19.46
N GLN A 19 18.65 12.93 -18.63
CA GLN A 19 18.01 14.19 -19.02
C GLN A 19 18.56 15.38 -18.24
N SER A 20 18.26 16.60 -18.69
CA SER A 20 18.79 17.80 -18.05
C SER A 20 18.16 18.02 -16.67
N VAL A 21 19.00 17.96 -15.63
CA VAL A 21 18.66 18.37 -14.26
C VAL A 21 19.59 19.51 -13.87
N VAL A 22 19.04 20.69 -13.65
CA VAL A 22 19.83 21.92 -13.42
C VAL A 22 19.45 22.62 -12.12
N CYS A 23 20.42 23.25 -11.47
CA CYS A 23 20.20 24.05 -10.27
C CYS A 23 19.45 25.35 -10.61
N THR A 24 18.31 25.62 -9.98
CA THR A 24 17.53 26.87 -10.15
C THR A 24 18.10 28.02 -9.32
N GLU A 25 18.82 27.70 -8.26
CA GLU A 25 19.56 28.61 -7.39
C GLU A 25 20.90 28.00 -6.96
N ASN A 26 21.68 28.69 -6.13
CA ASN A 26 22.90 28.10 -5.57
C ASN A 26 22.53 27.03 -4.55
N ILE A 27 23.12 25.85 -4.66
CA ILE A 27 23.01 24.82 -3.63
C ILE A 27 24.04 25.14 -2.55
N VAL A 28 23.56 25.31 -1.32
CA VAL A 28 24.36 25.69 -0.15
C VAL A 28 24.10 24.72 1.00
N THR A 29 25.09 24.54 1.87
CA THR A 29 24.94 23.77 3.11
C THR A 29 24.20 24.58 4.18
N VAL A 30 23.75 23.93 5.25
CA VAL A 30 23.17 24.63 6.41
C VAL A 30 24.15 25.60 7.08
N GLU A 31 25.46 25.36 6.95
CA GLU A 31 26.55 26.25 7.40
C GLU A 31 26.85 27.39 6.42
N GLY A 32 26.15 27.45 5.27
CA GLY A 32 26.30 28.51 4.27
C GLY A 32 27.40 28.28 3.24
N ALA A 33 28.04 27.10 3.21
CA ALA A 33 29.04 26.78 2.19
C ALA A 33 28.40 26.50 0.83
N LYS A 34 28.86 27.16 -0.23
CA LYS A 34 28.35 26.92 -1.60
C LYS A 34 28.89 25.61 -2.17
N LEU A 35 27.99 24.70 -2.51
CA LEU A 35 28.32 23.44 -3.17
C LEU A 35 28.27 23.58 -4.69
N LEU A 36 27.14 24.01 -5.24
CA LEU A 36 26.95 24.15 -6.69
C LEU A 36 26.36 25.53 -7.03
N PRO A 37 26.82 26.18 -8.12
CA PRO A 37 26.23 27.43 -8.58
C PRO A 37 24.88 27.18 -9.28
N LYS A 38 24.02 28.21 -9.32
CA LYS A 38 22.85 28.25 -10.20
C LYS A 38 23.25 27.89 -11.64
N GLY A 39 22.46 27.04 -12.28
CA GLY A 39 22.69 26.53 -13.64
C GLY A 39 23.64 25.31 -13.72
N ALA A 40 24.27 24.90 -12.61
CA ALA A 40 25.05 23.67 -12.61
C ALA A 40 24.15 22.45 -12.83
N ARG A 41 24.68 21.44 -13.55
CA ARG A 41 24.00 20.16 -13.75
C ARG A 41 24.13 19.29 -12.51
N ILE A 42 23.06 18.57 -12.19
CA ILE A 42 23.06 17.47 -11.23
C ILE A 42 23.26 16.16 -12.00
N ASN A 43 24.25 15.37 -11.60
CA ASN A 43 24.64 14.10 -12.21
C ASN A 43 25.51 13.30 -11.22
N ARG A 44 26.04 12.14 -11.63
CA ARG A 44 26.89 11.29 -10.78
C ARG A 44 28.25 11.91 -10.43
N GLN A 45 28.70 12.95 -11.13
CA GLN A 45 29.98 13.59 -10.81
C GLN A 45 29.89 14.51 -9.59
N VAL A 46 28.70 15.05 -9.31
CA VAL A 46 28.48 16.00 -8.19
C VAL A 46 27.80 15.35 -7.00
N ILE A 47 27.28 14.11 -7.15
CA ILE A 47 26.48 13.44 -6.13
C ILE A 47 27.24 13.19 -4.83
N ASP A 48 28.49 12.71 -4.91
CA ASP A 48 29.31 12.43 -3.72
C ASP A 48 29.50 13.69 -2.86
N ARG A 49 29.68 14.84 -3.53
CA ARG A 49 29.77 16.13 -2.86
C ARG A 49 28.46 16.49 -2.18
N LEU A 50 27.31 16.28 -2.83
CA LEU A 50 26.02 16.59 -2.23
C LEU A 50 25.70 15.68 -1.05
N LEU A 51 26.01 14.39 -1.14
CA LEU A 51 25.75 13.39 -0.09
C LEU A 51 26.59 13.61 1.18
N GLN A 52 27.76 14.24 1.06
CA GLN A 52 28.65 14.55 2.20
C GLN A 52 28.19 15.74 3.04
N HIS A 53 27.16 16.48 2.60
CA HIS A 53 26.75 17.72 3.24
C HIS A 53 25.25 17.77 3.49
N LYS A 54 24.87 18.40 4.60
CA LYS A 54 23.47 18.71 4.86
C LYS A 54 23.07 19.97 4.08
N LEU A 55 22.17 19.82 3.11
CA LEU A 55 21.71 20.93 2.28
C LEU A 55 20.81 21.88 3.08
N LEU A 56 20.85 23.18 2.77
CA LEU A 56 19.99 24.18 3.39
C LEU A 56 18.52 23.99 2.99
N LYS A 57 18.29 23.65 1.72
CA LYS A 57 16.98 23.30 1.15
C LYS A 57 17.09 21.90 0.55
N PRO A 58 16.02 21.08 0.60
CA PRO A 58 16.01 19.81 -0.11
C PRO A 58 16.25 20.02 -1.61
N ILE A 59 16.92 19.05 -2.25
CA ILE A 59 17.43 19.21 -3.62
C ILE A 59 16.34 19.57 -4.64
N ASP A 60 15.14 19.03 -4.48
CA ASP A 60 13.97 19.27 -5.34
C ASP A 60 13.45 20.71 -5.29
N PHE A 61 13.74 21.47 -4.24
CA PHE A 61 13.43 22.90 -4.15
C PHE A 61 14.43 23.77 -4.91
N THR A 62 15.62 23.23 -5.20
CA THR A 62 16.74 23.96 -5.80
C THR A 62 17.09 23.48 -7.19
N THR A 63 16.25 22.63 -7.79
CA THR A 63 16.49 22.01 -9.09
C THR A 63 15.26 22.11 -9.99
N HIS A 64 15.50 22.04 -11.29
CA HIS A 64 14.49 21.90 -12.32
C HIS A 64 14.90 20.74 -13.22
N ILE A 65 13.94 19.87 -13.51
CA ILE A 65 14.11 18.74 -14.42
C ILE A 65 13.47 19.12 -15.76
N GLU A 66 14.18 18.94 -16.86
CA GLU A 66 13.64 19.09 -18.21
C GLU A 66 12.45 18.16 -18.43
N ASP A 67 11.42 18.68 -19.11
CA ASP A 67 10.13 18.01 -19.33
C ASP A 67 9.53 17.43 -18.05
N ALA A 68 9.59 18.21 -16.96
CA ALA A 68 9.01 17.83 -15.69
C ALA A 68 7.50 17.52 -15.85
N VAL A 69 7.05 16.49 -15.14
CA VAL A 69 5.64 16.06 -15.12
C VAL A 69 4.76 17.20 -14.64
N ASP A 70 3.92 17.69 -15.53
CA ASP A 70 2.88 18.68 -15.28
C ASP A 70 1.47 18.06 -15.39
N ILE A 71 0.45 18.91 -15.34
CA ILE A 71 -0.95 18.47 -15.41
C ILE A 71 -1.28 17.85 -16.78
N ASP A 72 -0.72 18.38 -17.87
CA ASP A 72 -0.99 17.87 -19.22
C ASP A 72 -0.34 16.49 -19.41
N ALA A 73 0.87 16.29 -18.86
CA ALA A 73 1.53 14.99 -18.81
C ALA A 73 0.70 13.97 -18.00
N LEU A 74 0.11 14.37 -16.87
CA LEU A 74 -0.78 13.49 -16.09
C LEU A 74 -2.06 13.15 -16.84
N ILE A 75 -2.66 14.10 -17.57
CA ILE A 75 -3.85 13.85 -18.39
C ILE A 75 -3.53 12.85 -19.50
N ALA A 76 -2.42 13.04 -20.21
CA ALA A 76 -1.96 12.14 -21.26
C ALA A 76 -1.71 10.73 -20.71
N LEU A 77 -1.02 10.63 -19.56
CA LEU A 77 -0.79 9.36 -18.88
C LEU A 77 -2.11 8.71 -18.47
N GLY A 78 -3.04 9.46 -17.88
CA GLY A 78 -4.35 8.98 -17.45
C GLY A 78 -5.15 8.39 -18.61
N ARG A 79 -5.19 9.07 -19.76
CA ARG A 79 -5.83 8.55 -20.99
C ARG A 79 -5.18 7.25 -21.46
N SER A 80 -3.85 7.22 -21.55
CA SER A 80 -3.12 6.00 -21.94
C SER A 80 -3.38 4.83 -20.98
N LEU A 81 -3.46 5.08 -19.67
CA LEU A 81 -3.77 4.05 -18.68
C LEU A 81 -5.17 3.46 -18.91
N MET A 82 -6.17 4.31 -19.20
CA MET A 82 -7.55 3.89 -19.40
C MET A 82 -7.79 3.20 -20.76
N GLU A 83 -6.89 3.39 -21.72
CA GLU A 83 -6.86 2.60 -22.96
C GLU A 83 -6.20 1.24 -22.76
N ARG A 84 -5.15 1.17 -21.93
CA ARG A 84 -4.40 -0.07 -21.67
C ARG A 84 -5.08 -1.03 -20.69
N THR A 85 -5.84 -0.52 -19.72
CA THR A 85 -6.52 -1.34 -18.70
C THR A 85 -8.00 -1.53 -19.02
N SER A 86 -8.45 -2.79 -19.10
CA SER A 86 -9.81 -3.13 -19.52
C SER A 86 -10.86 -2.67 -18.51
N GLU A 87 -10.63 -2.86 -17.22
CA GLU A 87 -11.67 -2.74 -16.18
C GLU A 87 -11.89 -1.27 -15.80
N MET A 88 -10.84 -0.57 -15.36
CA MET A 88 -10.96 0.84 -14.96
C MET A 88 -11.33 1.75 -16.12
N GLY A 89 -10.76 1.53 -17.31
CA GLY A 89 -11.13 2.28 -18.51
C GLY A 89 -12.60 2.09 -18.86
N THR A 90 -13.11 0.86 -18.75
CA THR A 90 -14.53 0.55 -18.99
C THR A 90 -15.43 1.20 -17.94
N LEU A 91 -15.06 1.13 -16.65
CA LEU A 91 -15.80 1.81 -15.58
C LEU A 91 -15.90 3.31 -15.82
N ILE A 92 -14.78 3.97 -16.14
CA ILE A 92 -14.79 5.42 -16.40
C ILE A 92 -15.70 5.73 -17.59
N ARG A 93 -15.64 4.98 -18.69
CA ARG A 93 -16.53 5.18 -19.85
C ARG A 93 -18.01 4.95 -19.52
N MET A 94 -18.31 4.01 -18.62
CA MET A 94 -19.70 3.70 -18.23
C MET A 94 -20.25 4.71 -17.22
N MET A 95 -19.43 5.19 -16.30
CA MET A 95 -19.86 5.99 -15.15
C MET A 95 -19.64 7.49 -15.34
N ARG A 96 -18.77 7.90 -16.26
CA ARG A 96 -18.27 9.28 -16.35
C ARG A 96 -18.20 9.80 -17.79
N SER A 97 -18.04 11.11 -17.91
CA SER A 97 -17.82 11.78 -19.19
C SER A 97 -16.37 11.66 -19.67
N ASP A 98 -16.14 11.85 -20.96
CA ASP A 98 -14.80 11.86 -21.57
C ASP A 98 -13.85 12.93 -20.97
N THR A 99 -14.41 13.95 -20.31
CA THR A 99 -13.65 15.02 -19.65
C THR A 99 -13.24 14.71 -18.21
N PHE A 100 -13.66 13.57 -17.66
CA PHE A 100 -13.43 13.23 -16.26
C PHE A 100 -11.95 13.18 -15.87
N ILE A 101 -11.09 12.57 -16.71
CA ILE A 101 -9.65 12.49 -16.46
C ILE A 101 -9.06 13.90 -16.38
N GLU A 102 -9.44 14.77 -17.31
CA GLU A 102 -8.99 16.15 -17.34
C GLU A 102 -9.43 16.93 -16.11
N GLN A 103 -10.71 16.84 -15.73
CA GLN A 103 -11.25 17.50 -14.54
C GLN A 103 -10.57 17.00 -13.27
N SER A 104 -10.34 15.69 -13.16
CA SER A 104 -9.67 15.06 -12.01
C SER A 104 -8.21 15.49 -11.88
N CYS A 105 -7.46 15.52 -12.99
CA CYS A 105 -6.08 16.00 -12.96
C CYS A 105 -6.00 17.50 -12.64
N LYS A 106 -6.91 18.33 -13.17
CA LYS A 106 -6.95 19.78 -12.89
C LYS A 106 -7.27 20.15 -11.44
N ARG A 107 -7.76 19.19 -10.63
CA ARG A 107 -7.95 19.36 -9.18
C ARG A 107 -6.64 19.30 -8.39
N ILE A 108 -5.59 18.78 -9.01
CA ILE A 108 -4.29 18.56 -8.36
C ILE A 108 -3.44 19.82 -8.52
N HIS A 109 -2.92 20.31 -7.40
CA HIS A 109 -1.95 21.39 -7.43
C HIS A 109 -0.53 20.81 -7.48
N LEU A 110 0.26 21.17 -8.49
CA LEU A 110 1.64 20.71 -8.65
C LEU A 110 2.63 21.87 -8.58
N GLU A 111 3.30 22.01 -7.45
CA GLU A 111 4.47 22.90 -7.34
C GLU A 111 5.72 22.23 -7.94
N LEU A 112 6.68 23.03 -8.41
CA LEU A 112 7.88 22.55 -9.10
C LEU A 112 8.61 21.40 -8.36
N PRO A 113 8.82 21.43 -7.03
CA PRO A 113 9.52 20.33 -6.36
C PRO A 113 8.75 19.01 -6.42
N ILE A 114 7.42 19.07 -6.47
CA ILE A 114 6.55 17.90 -6.62
C ILE A 114 6.56 17.41 -8.07
N GLN A 115 6.52 18.32 -9.05
CA GLN A 115 6.73 17.96 -10.46
C GLN A 115 8.06 17.23 -10.64
N ASN A 116 9.13 17.71 -10.00
CA ASN A 116 10.44 17.04 -10.03
C ASN A 116 10.36 15.60 -9.46
N LYS A 117 9.71 15.40 -8.30
CA LYS A 117 9.54 14.05 -7.72
C LYS A 117 8.71 13.14 -8.61
N LEU A 118 7.61 13.64 -9.17
CA LEU A 118 6.78 12.87 -10.11
C LEU A 118 7.55 12.53 -11.38
N THR A 119 8.47 13.38 -11.82
CA THR A 119 9.35 13.10 -12.98
C THR A 119 10.36 12.01 -12.67
N VAL A 120 10.97 12.04 -11.48
CA VAL A 120 11.82 10.95 -10.99
C VAL A 120 11.04 9.65 -10.95
N ALA A 121 9.83 9.65 -10.39
CA ALA A 121 8.95 8.50 -10.38
C ALA A 121 8.62 8.02 -11.80
N GLN A 122 8.20 8.92 -12.71
CA GLN A 122 7.87 8.56 -14.09
C GLN A 122 9.02 7.85 -14.82
N LYS A 123 10.25 8.33 -14.64
CA LYS A 123 11.42 7.89 -15.41
C LYS A 123 12.10 6.66 -14.81
N LEU A 124 12.19 6.59 -13.48
CA LEU A 124 12.91 5.54 -12.78
C LEU A 124 12.00 4.45 -12.19
N ARG A 125 10.75 4.80 -11.86
CA ARG A 125 9.76 3.93 -11.21
C ARG A 125 8.36 4.12 -11.84
N PRO A 126 8.20 3.90 -13.16
CA PRO A 126 6.97 4.25 -13.88
C PRO A 126 5.72 3.62 -13.25
N GLU A 127 5.82 2.38 -12.74
CA GLU A 127 4.70 1.70 -12.08
C GLU A 127 4.17 2.44 -10.85
N LEU A 128 5.04 3.12 -10.09
CA LEU A 128 4.67 3.91 -8.92
C LEU A 128 3.76 5.09 -9.31
N LEU A 129 4.15 5.84 -10.35
CA LEU A 129 3.37 6.97 -10.84
C LEU A 129 2.06 6.50 -11.49
N GLU A 130 2.12 5.44 -12.30
CA GLU A 130 0.92 4.89 -12.92
C GLU A 130 -0.09 4.40 -11.86
N HIS A 131 0.38 3.72 -10.81
CA HIS A 131 -0.45 3.28 -9.69
C HIS A 131 -1.07 4.48 -8.96
N SER A 132 -0.26 5.45 -8.58
CA SER A 132 -0.72 6.67 -7.90
C SER A 132 -1.79 7.41 -8.71
N LEU A 133 -1.62 7.50 -10.04
CA LEU A 133 -2.62 8.13 -10.90
C LEU A 133 -3.92 7.32 -11.00
N ARG A 134 -3.83 5.98 -11.04
CA ARG A 134 -5.02 5.09 -10.98
C ARG A 134 -5.81 5.31 -9.69
N VAL A 135 -5.10 5.38 -8.56
CA VAL A 135 -5.69 5.63 -7.23
C VAL A 135 -6.34 7.01 -7.18
N ALA A 136 -5.66 8.06 -7.66
CA ALA A 136 -6.18 9.43 -7.71
C ALA A 136 -7.49 9.54 -8.52
N LEU A 137 -7.56 8.87 -9.68
CA LEU A 137 -8.78 8.84 -10.49
C LEU A 137 -9.89 8.06 -9.77
N ALA A 138 -9.60 6.86 -9.26
CA ALA A 138 -10.60 6.02 -8.61
C ALA A 138 -11.17 6.66 -7.34
N ILE A 139 -10.35 7.28 -6.49
CA ILE A 139 -10.82 7.93 -5.27
C ILE A 139 -11.67 9.17 -5.58
N THR A 140 -11.37 9.85 -6.70
CA THR A 140 -12.19 10.98 -7.18
C THR A 140 -13.57 10.50 -7.61
N ILE A 141 -13.68 9.36 -8.32
CA ILE A 141 -14.97 8.72 -8.65
C ILE A 141 -15.76 8.44 -7.38
N VAL A 142 -15.11 7.80 -6.38
CA VAL A 142 -15.73 7.52 -5.08
C VAL A 142 -16.22 8.79 -4.40
N GLY A 143 -15.41 9.86 -4.40
CA GLY A 143 -15.81 11.15 -3.84
C GLY A 143 -17.01 11.78 -4.55
N GLU A 144 -17.05 11.71 -5.88
CA GLU A 144 -18.17 12.23 -6.68
C GLU A 144 -19.46 11.43 -6.43
N GLU A 145 -19.39 10.09 -6.33
CA GLU A 145 -20.55 9.24 -5.97
C GLU A 145 -21.08 9.54 -4.57
N LEU A 146 -20.21 9.96 -3.65
CA LEU A 146 -20.59 10.40 -2.30
C LEU A 146 -21.12 11.84 -2.25
N GLY A 147 -21.19 12.54 -3.40
CA GLY A 147 -21.65 13.93 -3.48
C GLY A 147 -20.73 14.91 -2.75
N LEU A 148 -19.42 14.64 -2.70
CA LEU A 148 -18.46 15.48 -1.99
C LEU A 148 -18.30 16.86 -2.64
N PRO A 149 -18.08 17.91 -1.83
CA PRO A 149 -17.80 19.23 -2.36
C PRO A 149 -16.43 19.26 -3.06
N GLU A 150 -16.26 20.18 -4.01
CA GLU A 150 -15.05 20.31 -4.84
C GLU A 150 -13.75 20.41 -4.01
N LYS A 151 -13.79 21.07 -2.85
CA LYS A 151 -12.63 21.14 -1.94
C LYS A 151 -12.21 19.78 -1.38
N GLU A 152 -13.16 18.90 -1.08
CA GLU A 152 -12.86 17.54 -0.65
C GLU A 152 -12.36 16.70 -1.82
N LEU A 153 -12.92 16.87 -3.03
CA LEU A 153 -12.42 16.20 -4.24
C LEU A 153 -10.96 16.58 -4.55
N GLN A 154 -10.59 17.86 -4.37
CA GLN A 154 -9.20 18.32 -4.50
C GLN A 154 -8.27 17.62 -3.52
N VAL A 155 -8.71 17.44 -2.26
CA VAL A 155 -7.95 16.69 -1.26
C VAL A 155 -7.78 15.24 -1.68
N LEU A 156 -8.84 14.57 -2.12
CA LEU A 156 -8.79 13.17 -2.53
C LEU A 156 -7.91 12.95 -3.77
N ALA A 157 -8.07 13.77 -4.80
CA ALA A 157 -7.26 13.68 -6.02
C ALA A 157 -5.77 13.91 -5.73
N THR A 158 -5.46 14.93 -4.92
CA THR A 158 -4.07 15.25 -4.54
C THR A 158 -3.47 14.17 -3.64
N ALA A 159 -4.20 13.72 -2.62
CA ALA A 159 -3.72 12.67 -1.73
C ALA A 159 -3.56 11.34 -2.46
N GLY A 160 -4.48 10.99 -3.37
CA GLY A 160 -4.38 9.79 -4.20
C GLY A 160 -3.15 9.79 -5.10
N LEU A 161 -2.79 10.93 -5.71
CA LEU A 161 -1.58 11.00 -6.53
C LEU A 161 -0.29 10.94 -5.71
N LEU A 162 -0.31 11.43 -4.46
CA LEU A 162 0.91 11.66 -3.67
C LEU A 162 1.05 10.70 -2.47
N HIS A 163 0.19 9.68 -2.34
CA HIS A 163 0.18 8.81 -1.15
C HIS A 163 1.48 8.03 -0.97
N ASP A 164 2.06 7.51 -2.06
CA ASP A 164 3.32 6.76 -2.03
C ASP A 164 4.57 7.61 -2.31
N ILE A 165 4.46 8.95 -2.32
CA ILE A 165 5.61 9.83 -2.63
C ILE A 165 6.79 9.64 -1.67
N GLY A 166 6.50 9.13 -0.46
CA GLY A 166 7.50 8.80 0.53
C GLY A 166 8.45 7.67 0.11
N GLU A 167 8.01 6.77 -0.78
CA GLU A 167 8.85 5.65 -1.23
C GLU A 167 10.11 6.09 -1.97
N LEU A 168 10.08 7.26 -2.62
CA LEU A 168 11.24 7.84 -3.30
C LEU A 168 12.42 8.13 -2.34
N HIS A 169 12.22 8.04 -1.02
CA HIS A 169 13.22 8.33 -0.01
C HIS A 169 13.65 7.10 0.80
N LEU A 170 13.15 5.90 0.47
CA LEU A 170 13.34 4.73 1.33
C LEU A 170 14.39 3.73 0.84
N GLY A 171 14.99 3.89 -0.34
CA GLY A 171 16.06 3.01 -0.83
C GLY A 171 15.65 1.53 -1.05
N VAL A 172 14.43 1.16 -0.69
CA VAL A 172 13.73 -0.03 -1.18
C VAL A 172 13.49 0.21 -2.66
N GLY A 173 14.26 -0.46 -3.52
CA GLY A 173 13.91 -0.55 -4.94
C GLY A 173 12.53 -1.17 -5.13
N ASP A 174 12.12 -1.46 -6.37
CA ASP A 174 10.89 -2.22 -6.68
C ASP A 174 11.01 -3.69 -6.24
N LEU A 175 11.35 -3.91 -4.97
CA LEU A 175 11.40 -5.22 -4.34
C LEU A 175 9.97 -5.76 -4.36
N PRO A 176 9.73 -6.89 -5.05
CA PRO A 176 8.45 -7.54 -4.96
C PRO A 176 8.20 -7.86 -3.48
N LEU A 177 7.05 -7.42 -2.94
CA LEU A 177 6.58 -7.81 -1.60
C LEU A 177 6.54 -9.34 -1.39
N GLU A 178 6.70 -10.10 -2.47
CA GLU A 178 6.80 -11.57 -2.52
C GLU A 178 8.14 -12.12 -2.00
N LYS A 179 9.20 -11.30 -1.94
CA LYS A 179 10.48 -11.70 -1.33
C LYS A 179 10.47 -11.34 0.15
N ASN A 180 11.02 -12.25 0.97
CA ASN A 180 11.21 -12.07 2.41
C ASN A 180 11.91 -10.74 2.70
N LEU A 181 11.11 -9.69 2.91
CA LEU A 181 11.58 -8.44 3.47
C LEU A 181 12.02 -8.78 4.88
N ASP A 182 13.30 -8.58 5.18
CA ASP A 182 13.73 -8.63 6.56
C ASP A 182 13.00 -7.56 7.39
N LEU A 183 13.01 -7.72 8.70
CA LEU A 183 12.34 -6.80 9.63
C LEU A 183 12.71 -5.33 9.41
N GLU A 184 13.93 -5.06 8.96
CA GLU A 184 14.45 -3.70 8.76
C GLU A 184 13.86 -3.07 7.49
N HIS A 185 13.90 -3.78 6.35
CA HIS A 185 13.25 -3.35 5.12
C HIS A 185 11.74 -3.20 5.30
N TRP A 186 11.12 -4.08 6.09
CA TRP A 186 9.69 -4.01 6.35
C TRP A 186 9.31 -2.78 7.19
N GLN A 187 10.14 -2.40 8.17
CA GLN A 187 10.00 -1.15 8.91
C GLN A 187 10.19 0.08 8.02
N GLN A 188 11.13 0.02 7.07
CA GLN A 188 11.33 1.09 6.10
C GLN A 188 10.09 1.27 5.22
N VAL A 189 9.55 0.20 4.62
CA VAL A 189 8.33 0.26 3.79
C VAL A 189 7.15 0.83 4.58
N ARG A 190 6.92 0.40 5.83
CA ARG A 190 5.84 0.95 6.68
C ARG A 190 6.01 2.43 7.02
N SER A 191 7.19 2.99 6.84
CA SER A 191 7.46 4.39 7.16
C SER A 191 7.09 5.35 6.02
N HIS A 192 6.85 4.86 4.79
CA HIS A 192 6.57 5.73 3.65
C HIS A 192 5.35 6.64 3.84
N PRO A 193 4.25 6.26 4.54
CA PRO A 193 3.14 7.18 4.79
C PRO A 193 3.57 8.37 5.66
N LEU A 194 4.44 8.12 6.66
CA LEU A 194 5.00 9.17 7.51
C LEU A 194 5.97 10.07 6.73
N VAL A 195 6.82 9.47 5.89
CA VAL A 195 7.78 10.21 5.06
C VAL A 195 7.04 11.07 4.03
N GLY A 196 6.05 10.51 3.33
CA GLY A 196 5.20 11.23 2.39
C GLY A 196 4.47 12.39 3.06
N ALA A 197 3.83 12.16 4.21
CA ALA A 197 3.17 13.22 4.97
C ALA A 197 4.16 14.32 5.42
N THR A 198 5.37 13.95 5.83
CA THR A 198 6.42 14.89 6.22
C THR A 198 6.88 15.74 5.03
N ILE A 199 7.10 15.13 3.86
CA ILE A 199 7.44 15.85 2.62
C ILE A 199 6.32 16.84 2.29
N LEU A 200 5.07 16.39 2.23
CA LEU A 200 3.93 17.22 1.83
C LEU A 200 3.66 18.36 2.82
N SER A 201 3.95 18.17 4.11
CA SER A 201 3.80 19.23 5.14
C SER A 201 4.71 20.44 4.95
N GLN A 202 5.75 20.32 4.11
CA GLN A 202 6.68 21.42 3.80
C GLN A 202 6.13 22.40 2.77
N PHE A 203 5.06 22.03 2.06
CA PHE A 203 4.48 22.81 0.97
C PHE A 203 3.23 23.55 1.45
N PRO A 204 3.22 24.89 1.44
CA PRO A 204 2.06 25.68 1.88
C PRO A 204 0.78 25.41 1.08
N ALA A 205 0.91 24.95 -0.17
CA ALA A 205 -0.21 24.63 -1.03
C ALA A 205 -1.00 23.40 -0.59
N TYR A 206 -0.41 22.49 0.20
CA TYR A 206 -1.09 21.29 0.67
C TYR A 206 -1.68 21.48 2.05
N THR A 207 -3.01 21.37 2.12
CA THR A 207 -3.71 21.48 3.40
C THR A 207 -3.40 20.29 4.32
N PRO A 208 -3.59 20.44 5.64
CA PRO A 208 -3.47 19.32 6.58
C PRO A 208 -4.32 18.10 6.27
N HIS A 209 -5.39 18.26 5.51
CA HIS A 209 -6.21 17.13 5.08
C HIS A 209 -5.49 16.23 4.06
N VAL A 210 -4.66 16.81 3.19
CA VAL A 210 -3.89 16.05 2.19
C VAL A 210 -2.85 15.18 2.87
N PHE A 211 -1.93 15.78 3.63
CA PHE A 211 -0.85 15.01 4.24
C PHE A 211 -1.34 14.10 5.38
N ARG A 212 -2.48 14.40 6.02
CA ARG A 212 -3.14 13.45 6.93
C ARG A 212 -3.70 12.24 6.19
N ALA A 213 -4.36 12.43 5.05
CA ALA A 213 -4.85 11.31 4.24
C ALA A 213 -3.69 10.44 3.75
N VAL A 214 -2.60 11.06 3.28
CA VAL A 214 -1.35 10.37 2.92
C VAL A 214 -0.73 9.65 4.12
N GLN A 215 -0.81 10.18 5.33
CA GLN A 215 -0.32 9.45 6.50
C GLN A 215 -1.17 8.22 6.85
N GLU A 216 -2.48 8.30 6.58
CA GLU A 216 -3.50 7.34 7.03
C GLU A 216 -3.89 6.29 5.98
N HIS A 217 -3.33 6.32 4.77
CA HIS A 217 -3.79 5.46 3.67
C HIS A 217 -3.53 3.96 3.85
N HIS A 218 -2.76 3.56 4.86
CA HIS A 218 -2.63 2.16 5.28
C HIS A 218 -3.27 1.86 6.64
N GLU A 219 -4.00 2.82 7.21
CA GLU A 219 -4.80 2.58 8.41
C GLU A 219 -6.05 1.77 8.06
N ARG A 220 -6.49 0.93 9.00
CA ARG A 220 -7.66 0.05 8.85
C ARG A 220 -8.64 0.29 9.98
N GLN A 221 -9.94 0.24 9.71
CA GLN A 221 -10.96 0.62 10.70
C GLN A 221 -10.90 -0.21 12.00
N ASP A 222 -10.46 -1.46 11.89
CA ASP A 222 -10.32 -2.38 13.01
C ASP A 222 -9.05 -2.15 13.86
N GLY A 223 -8.15 -1.27 13.41
CA GLY A 223 -6.87 -0.93 14.05
C GLY A 223 -5.72 -1.87 13.71
N SER A 224 -5.85 -2.72 12.68
CA SER A 224 -4.76 -3.57 12.18
C SER A 224 -3.77 -2.82 11.27
N GLY A 225 -4.15 -1.64 10.80
CA GLY A 225 -3.36 -0.82 9.88
C GLY A 225 -2.15 -0.13 10.51
N TYR A 226 -1.47 0.68 9.70
CA TYR A 226 -0.25 1.40 10.07
C TYR A 226 -0.23 2.80 9.44
N PRO A 227 0.61 3.74 9.91
CA PRO A 227 1.68 3.61 10.91
C PRO A 227 1.26 3.68 12.38
N GLN A 228 0.07 4.20 12.70
CA GLN A 228 -0.38 4.49 14.07
C GLN A 228 -1.35 3.44 14.62
N GLY A 229 -1.97 2.60 13.79
CA GLY A 229 -2.96 1.61 14.22
C GLY A 229 -4.26 2.27 14.70
N LEU A 230 -4.68 3.32 13.99
CA LEU A 230 -5.89 4.07 14.29
C LEU A 230 -7.15 3.21 14.07
N LYS A 231 -8.19 3.47 14.86
CA LYS A 231 -9.48 2.77 14.74
C LYS A 231 -10.58 3.69 14.23
N ALA A 232 -11.35 3.20 13.26
CA ALA A 232 -12.58 3.78 12.74
C ALA A 232 -12.57 5.32 12.68
N ILE A 233 -13.33 5.98 13.57
CA ILE A 233 -13.54 7.44 13.59
C ILE A 233 -12.25 8.26 13.83
N ARG A 234 -11.17 7.63 14.32
CA ARG A 234 -9.87 8.31 14.48
C ARG A 234 -9.15 8.49 13.14
N ILE A 235 -9.46 7.66 12.14
CA ILE A 235 -8.99 7.82 10.76
C ILE A 235 -9.86 8.90 10.11
N SER A 236 -9.26 9.88 9.45
CA SER A 236 -10.00 10.91 8.71
C SER A 236 -10.86 10.28 7.61
N ARG A 237 -11.92 10.96 7.19
CA ARG A 237 -12.75 10.48 6.07
C ARG A 237 -11.91 10.24 4.81
N ALA A 238 -11.04 11.20 4.46
CA ALA A 238 -10.14 11.08 3.32
C ALA A 238 -9.18 9.88 3.47
N GLY A 239 -8.61 9.66 4.67
CA GLY A 239 -7.76 8.50 4.94
C GLY A 239 -8.51 7.17 4.79
N ARG A 240 -9.77 7.09 5.24
CA ARG A 240 -10.59 5.87 5.09
C ARG A 240 -10.96 5.58 3.63
N LEU A 241 -11.33 6.61 2.87
CA LEU A 241 -11.59 6.49 1.44
C LEU A 241 -10.33 6.06 0.70
N LEU A 242 -9.20 6.70 0.98
CA LEU A 242 -7.92 6.42 0.34
C LEU A 242 -7.40 5.02 0.67
N SER A 243 -7.53 4.58 1.93
CA SER A 243 -7.11 3.23 2.35
C SER A 243 -7.87 2.11 1.66
N PHE A 244 -9.18 2.30 1.44
CA PHE A 244 -9.96 1.36 0.66
C PHE A 244 -9.58 1.42 -0.83
N THR A 245 -9.53 2.61 -1.43
CA THR A 245 -9.22 2.76 -2.86
C THR A 245 -7.84 2.21 -3.18
N GLU A 246 -6.84 2.49 -2.35
CA GLU A 246 -5.48 1.96 -2.51
C GLU A 246 -5.47 0.43 -2.53
N MET A 247 -6.10 -0.19 -1.53
CA MET A 247 -6.23 -1.63 -1.46
C MET A 247 -6.92 -2.20 -2.70
N ALA A 248 -8.04 -1.61 -3.12
CA ALA A 248 -8.83 -2.11 -4.24
C ALA A 248 -8.07 -1.98 -5.57
N ILE A 249 -7.43 -0.84 -5.84
CA ILE A 249 -6.67 -0.62 -7.07
C ILE A 249 -5.39 -1.46 -7.11
N GLY A 250 -4.68 -1.58 -5.98
CA GLY A 250 -3.52 -2.47 -5.86
C GLY A 250 -3.91 -3.94 -6.08
N ALA A 251 -5.07 -4.35 -5.56
CA ALA A 251 -5.62 -5.68 -5.73
C ALA A 251 -6.04 -5.97 -7.18
N LEU A 252 -6.67 -5.04 -7.90
CA LEU A 252 -7.06 -5.20 -9.31
C LEU A 252 -5.89 -5.49 -10.26
N ARG A 253 -4.65 -5.14 -9.87
CA ARG A 253 -3.44 -5.48 -10.64
C ARG A 253 -3.05 -6.96 -10.52
N LYS A 254 -3.49 -7.62 -9.45
CA LYS A 254 -3.04 -8.96 -9.04
C LYS A 254 -4.14 -10.00 -9.13
N TYR A 255 -5.38 -9.58 -8.90
CA TYR A 255 -6.54 -10.43 -8.66
C TYR A 255 -7.68 -10.07 -9.62
N THR A 256 -8.52 -11.05 -9.98
CA THR A 256 -9.73 -10.80 -10.75
C THR A 256 -10.79 -10.07 -9.92
N LEU A 257 -11.83 -9.54 -10.57
CA LEU A 257 -12.95 -8.87 -9.90
C LEU A 257 -13.64 -9.76 -8.86
N ARG A 258 -13.83 -11.04 -9.18
CA ARG A 258 -14.46 -12.03 -8.29
C ARG A 258 -13.64 -12.21 -7.02
N GLN A 259 -12.32 -12.27 -7.16
CA GLN A 259 -11.42 -12.46 -6.01
C GLN A 259 -11.29 -11.21 -5.17
N LEU A 260 -11.27 -10.04 -5.80
CA LEU A 260 -11.37 -8.78 -5.07
C LEU A 260 -12.68 -8.68 -4.27
N ASN A 261 -13.81 -9.14 -4.82
CA ASN A 261 -15.06 -9.24 -4.08
C ASN A 261 -14.93 -10.13 -2.83
N THR A 262 -14.24 -11.26 -2.95
CA THR A 262 -13.93 -12.16 -1.81
C THR A 262 -13.02 -11.49 -0.77
N ILE A 263 -11.94 -10.84 -1.20
CA ILE A 263 -11.03 -10.07 -0.32
C ILE A 263 -11.78 -8.98 0.44
N ILE A 264 -12.70 -8.27 -0.23
CA ILE A 264 -13.51 -7.23 0.41
C ILE A 264 -14.45 -7.85 1.46
N LYS A 265 -15.14 -8.94 1.12
CA LYS A 265 -16.10 -9.62 2.02
C LYS A 265 -15.45 -10.18 3.28
N THR A 266 -14.21 -10.67 3.20
CA THR A 266 -13.47 -11.19 4.36
C THR A 266 -12.95 -10.09 5.28
N ASN A 267 -12.74 -8.89 4.76
CA ASN A 267 -12.12 -7.78 5.48
C ASN A 267 -13.09 -6.65 5.86
N LEU A 268 -14.41 -6.87 5.82
CA LEU A 268 -15.40 -5.79 6.03
C LEU A 268 -15.20 -4.97 7.32
N ASP A 269 -14.74 -5.58 8.41
CA ASP A 269 -14.52 -4.87 9.68
C ASP A 269 -13.32 -3.90 9.63
N ALA A 270 -12.41 -4.11 8.69
CA ALA A 270 -11.22 -3.29 8.45
C ALA A 270 -11.47 -2.15 7.45
N LEU A 271 -12.58 -2.20 6.69
CA LEU A 271 -12.85 -1.32 5.56
C LEU A 271 -13.98 -0.33 5.86
N ASP A 272 -13.97 0.82 5.19
CA ASP A 272 -15.09 1.75 5.28
C ASP A 272 -16.26 1.27 4.39
N PRO A 273 -17.49 1.12 4.94
CA PRO A 273 -18.62 0.62 4.18
C PRO A 273 -19.04 1.54 3.03
N GLN A 274 -18.76 2.86 3.12
CA GLN A 274 -19.13 3.81 2.07
C GLN A 274 -18.44 3.52 0.72
N PRO A 275 -17.09 3.50 0.65
CA PRO A 275 -16.40 3.19 -0.60
C PRO A 275 -16.57 1.72 -1.01
N VAL A 276 -16.75 0.78 -0.07
CA VAL A 276 -17.09 -0.62 -0.37
C VAL A 276 -18.37 -0.71 -1.19
N ALA A 277 -19.45 -0.04 -0.76
CA ALA A 277 -20.72 -0.09 -1.47
C ALA A 277 -20.62 0.47 -2.90
N ILE A 278 -19.91 1.58 -3.08
CA ILE A 278 -19.67 2.19 -4.41
C ILE A 278 -18.88 1.23 -5.29
N PHE A 279 -17.85 0.60 -4.74
CA PHE A 279 -17.01 -0.32 -5.48
C PHE A 279 -17.76 -1.59 -5.90
N LEU A 280 -18.56 -2.18 -5.01
CA LEU A 280 -19.38 -3.35 -5.34
C LEU A 280 -20.40 -3.04 -6.44
N ASN A 281 -20.99 -1.83 -6.43
CA ASN A 281 -21.85 -1.38 -7.54
C ASN A 281 -21.07 -1.27 -8.85
N ALA A 282 -19.86 -0.72 -8.82
CA ALA A 282 -18.98 -0.65 -9.98
C ALA A 282 -18.59 -2.05 -10.51
N LEU A 283 -18.27 -2.99 -9.63
CA LEU A 283 -18.00 -4.38 -10.00
C LEU A 283 -19.20 -5.01 -10.72
N HIS A 284 -20.41 -4.81 -10.20
CA HIS A 284 -21.62 -5.34 -10.83
C HIS A 284 -21.84 -4.79 -12.25
N LEU A 285 -21.51 -3.51 -12.48
CA LEU A 285 -21.54 -2.91 -13.82
C LEU A 285 -20.50 -3.55 -14.77
N LEU A 286 -19.31 -3.87 -14.27
CA LEU A 286 -18.29 -4.57 -15.06
C LEU A 286 -18.69 -6.00 -15.41
N GLU A 287 -19.20 -6.76 -14.44
CA GLU A 287 -19.68 -8.14 -14.65
C GLU A 287 -20.76 -8.17 -15.74
N SER A 288 -21.70 -7.22 -15.70
CA SER A 288 -22.77 -7.10 -16.70
C SER A 288 -22.29 -6.62 -18.08
N SER A 289 -21.05 -6.12 -18.21
CA SER A 289 -20.44 -5.72 -19.48
C SER A 289 -19.74 -6.87 -20.24
N GLY A 290 -19.67 -8.07 -19.66
CA GLY A 290 -19.14 -9.27 -20.32
C GLY A 290 -17.62 -9.32 -20.49
N GLN A 291 -16.88 -8.39 -19.85
CA GLN A 291 -15.42 -8.41 -19.82
C GLN A 291 -14.91 -9.22 -18.62
N HIS A 292 -14.73 -10.53 -18.78
CA HIS A 292 -13.97 -11.33 -17.82
C HIS A 292 -12.91 -12.17 -18.53
N LYS A 293 -11.64 -11.95 -18.18
CA LYS A 293 -10.59 -12.92 -18.46
C LYS A 293 -10.77 -14.08 -17.48
N ALA A 294 -10.85 -15.30 -18.00
CA ALA A 294 -10.71 -16.49 -17.18
C ALA A 294 -9.28 -16.53 -16.61
N ALA A 295 -9.15 -16.57 -15.29
CA ALA A 295 -7.90 -16.86 -14.63
C ALA A 295 -7.79 -18.38 -14.43
N GLU A 296 -6.58 -18.93 -14.55
CA GLU A 296 -6.29 -20.33 -14.27
C GLU A 296 -5.71 -20.47 -12.85
N VAL A 297 -6.07 -21.57 -12.17
CA VAL A 297 -5.51 -21.95 -10.87
C VAL A 297 -4.01 -22.17 -11.05
N ARG A 298 -3.18 -21.42 -10.31
CA ARG A 298 -1.71 -21.45 -10.43
C ARG A 298 -1.10 -22.45 -9.46
N THR A 299 -1.71 -22.62 -8.30
CA THR A 299 -1.21 -23.50 -7.23
C THR A 299 -1.69 -24.94 -7.43
N LYS A 300 -0.74 -25.87 -7.55
CA LYS A 300 -1.02 -27.30 -7.81
C LYS A 300 -1.47 -28.09 -6.58
N ASP A 301 -1.22 -27.60 -5.36
CA ASP A 301 -1.57 -28.28 -4.10
C ASP A 301 -2.20 -27.31 -3.07
N LEU A 302 -3.42 -26.87 -3.38
CA LEU A 302 -4.20 -25.98 -2.51
C LEU A 302 -4.54 -26.61 -1.17
N SER A 303 -4.72 -27.93 -1.12
CA SER A 303 -5.00 -28.65 0.12
C SER A 303 -3.83 -28.56 1.09
N ALA A 304 -2.59 -28.81 0.62
CA ALA A 304 -1.41 -28.71 1.48
C ALA A 304 -1.18 -27.27 1.97
N LEU A 305 -1.38 -26.27 1.10
CA LEU A 305 -1.28 -24.86 1.48
C LEU A 305 -2.32 -24.51 2.56
N PHE A 306 -3.56 -24.93 2.38
CA PHE A 306 -4.64 -24.66 3.33
C PHE A 306 -4.40 -25.37 4.67
N GLU A 307 -4.00 -26.64 4.67
CA GLU A 307 -3.65 -27.36 5.89
C GLU A 307 -2.53 -26.69 6.68
N MET A 308 -1.51 -26.20 5.98
CA MET A 308 -0.38 -25.55 6.63
C MET A 308 -0.78 -24.20 7.22
N ILE A 309 -1.56 -23.38 6.49
CA ILE A 309 -2.14 -22.14 7.03
C ILE A 309 -3.01 -22.45 8.26
N ALA A 310 -3.88 -23.45 8.19
CA ALA A 310 -4.73 -23.87 9.30
C ALA A 310 -3.89 -24.28 10.54
N LYS A 311 -2.83 -25.07 10.35
CA LYS A 311 -1.91 -25.45 11.44
C LYS A 311 -1.30 -24.25 12.15
N LEU A 312 -0.84 -23.24 11.39
CA LEU A 312 -0.26 -22.03 11.96
C LEU A 312 -1.25 -21.24 12.81
N ILE A 313 -2.48 -21.11 12.34
CA ILE A 313 -3.54 -20.39 13.03
C ILE A 313 -3.96 -21.15 14.30
N ILE A 314 -4.18 -22.46 14.21
CA ILE A 314 -4.55 -23.29 15.37
C ILE A 314 -3.46 -23.25 16.44
N ALA A 315 -2.18 -23.29 16.03
CA ALA A 315 -1.05 -23.18 16.95
C ALA A 315 -1.05 -21.81 17.68
N ALA A 316 -1.37 -20.73 16.99
CA ALA A 316 -1.48 -19.39 17.58
C ALA A 316 -2.64 -19.30 18.59
N GLU A 317 -3.82 -19.84 18.25
CA GLU A 317 -4.98 -19.86 19.15
C GLU A 317 -4.70 -20.66 20.43
N LYS A 318 -3.95 -21.76 20.30
CA LYS A 318 -3.59 -22.60 21.44
C LYS A 318 -2.78 -21.82 22.49
N ILE A 319 -1.93 -20.87 22.09
CA ILE A 319 -1.18 -20.01 23.02
C ILE A 319 -2.13 -19.24 23.95
N ALA A 320 -3.24 -18.72 23.41
CA ALA A 320 -4.23 -18.00 24.21
C ALA A 320 -5.08 -18.95 25.09
N LEU A 321 -5.40 -20.14 24.56
CA LEU A 321 -6.19 -21.15 25.26
C LEU A 321 -5.48 -21.75 26.48
N ASP A 322 -4.18 -22.04 26.33
CA ASP A 322 -3.33 -22.68 27.36
C ASP A 322 -3.07 -21.78 28.59
N ARG A 323 -3.52 -20.51 28.56
CA ARG A 323 -3.41 -19.58 29.69
C ARG A 323 -4.35 -19.94 30.84
N THR A 324 -3.86 -19.85 32.07
CA THR A 324 -4.66 -20.03 33.30
C THR A 324 -5.67 -18.89 33.49
N ALA A 325 -6.64 -19.09 34.38
CA ALA A 325 -7.63 -18.06 34.70
C ALA A 325 -6.98 -16.78 35.27
N GLU A 326 -5.93 -16.94 36.09
CA GLU A 326 -5.17 -15.83 36.68
C GLU A 326 -4.41 -15.05 35.60
N GLN A 327 -3.79 -15.75 34.63
CA GLN A 327 -3.08 -15.12 33.51
C GLN A 327 -4.05 -14.34 32.59
N LYS A 328 -5.22 -14.93 32.30
CA LYS A 328 -6.28 -14.28 31.50
C LYS A 328 -6.83 -13.01 32.18
N ALA A 329 -6.90 -12.99 33.51
CA ALA A 329 -7.35 -11.83 34.28
C ALA A 329 -6.28 -10.74 34.44
N ALA A 330 -4.99 -11.11 34.46
CA ALA A 330 -3.89 -10.18 34.69
C ALA A 330 -3.58 -9.30 33.47
N GLU A 331 -3.53 -9.90 32.28
CA GLU A 331 -3.20 -9.17 31.04
C GLU A 331 -3.83 -9.82 29.79
N PRO A 332 -4.23 -9.03 28.77
CA PRO A 332 -4.69 -9.56 27.48
C PRO A 332 -3.56 -10.34 26.79
N CYS A 333 -3.91 -11.46 26.15
CA CYS A 333 -2.92 -12.21 25.36
C CYS A 333 -2.56 -11.41 24.09
N LEU A 334 -1.26 -11.30 23.81
CA LEU A 334 -0.75 -10.47 22.71
C LEU A 334 -1.22 -10.95 21.33
N ILE A 335 -1.45 -12.26 21.17
CA ILE A 335 -1.80 -12.89 19.89
C ILE A 335 -3.33 -13.08 19.71
N ASP A 336 -4.08 -13.16 20.80
CA ASP A 336 -5.49 -13.60 20.82
C ASP A 336 -6.41 -12.66 20.02
N SER A 337 -6.34 -11.35 20.28
CA SER A 337 -7.19 -10.39 19.56
C SER A 337 -6.89 -10.32 18.06
N ALA A 338 -5.65 -10.61 17.63
CA ALA A 338 -5.27 -10.61 16.23
C ALA A 338 -5.75 -11.90 15.53
N MET A 339 -5.60 -13.05 16.20
CA MET A 339 -6.06 -14.34 15.72
C MET A 339 -7.59 -14.47 15.65
N GLN A 340 -8.32 -13.96 16.64
CA GLN A 340 -9.79 -14.01 16.61
C GLN A 340 -10.38 -13.29 15.40
N LYS A 341 -9.86 -12.10 15.07
CA LYS A 341 -10.27 -11.34 13.88
C LYS A 341 -9.95 -12.09 12.60
N PHE A 342 -8.75 -12.67 12.53
CA PHE A 342 -8.29 -13.45 11.39
C PHE A 342 -9.18 -14.67 11.14
N ASN A 343 -9.53 -15.41 12.20
CA ASN A 343 -10.43 -16.54 12.11
C ASN A 343 -11.85 -16.17 11.76
N GLN A 344 -12.33 -15.02 12.23
CA GLN A 344 -13.63 -14.52 11.84
C GLN A 344 -13.68 -14.17 10.34
N ALA A 345 -12.60 -13.60 9.79
CA ALA A 345 -12.48 -13.30 8.37
C ALA A 345 -12.54 -14.58 7.50
N LEU A 346 -11.79 -15.63 7.88
CA LEU A 346 -11.79 -16.92 7.17
C LEU A 346 -13.16 -17.60 7.22
N ARG A 347 -13.81 -17.64 8.39
CA ARG A 347 -15.16 -18.21 8.54
C ARG A 347 -16.20 -17.47 7.70
N ARG A 348 -16.08 -16.13 7.57
CA ARG A 348 -16.97 -15.33 6.70
C ARG A 348 -16.80 -15.68 5.21
N ALA A 349 -15.61 -16.07 4.78
CA ALA A 349 -15.39 -16.60 3.45
C ALA A 349 -15.83 -18.07 3.27
N GLY A 350 -16.39 -18.71 4.31
CA GLY A 350 -16.86 -20.08 4.24
C GLY A 350 -15.80 -21.13 4.55
N PHE A 351 -14.64 -20.73 5.07
CA PHE A 351 -13.53 -21.64 5.37
C PHE A 351 -13.52 -22.04 6.85
N ASP A 352 -13.60 -23.35 7.11
CA ASP A 352 -13.38 -23.91 8.44
C ASP A 352 -11.98 -24.49 8.55
N ILE A 353 -11.08 -23.74 9.18
CA ILE A 353 -9.71 -24.16 9.45
C ILE A 353 -9.63 -25.43 10.32
N ASN A 354 -10.70 -25.78 11.04
CA ASN A 354 -10.74 -26.99 11.86
C ASN A 354 -11.06 -28.25 11.04
N ASN A 355 -11.52 -28.10 9.80
CA ASN A 355 -11.87 -29.20 8.92
C ASN A 355 -11.57 -28.88 7.45
N VAL A 356 -10.27 -28.74 7.15
CA VAL A 356 -9.77 -28.52 5.79
C VAL A 356 -10.26 -29.61 4.82
N PRO A 357 -10.24 -30.92 5.14
CA PRO A 357 -10.74 -31.95 4.22
C PRO A 357 -12.20 -31.78 3.82
N ALA A 358 -13.08 -31.41 4.77
CA ALA A 358 -14.48 -31.14 4.44
C ALA A 358 -14.62 -29.88 3.57
N SER A 359 -13.85 -28.84 3.85
CA SER A 359 -13.84 -27.61 3.04
C SER A 359 -13.40 -27.90 1.60
N MET A 360 -12.33 -28.68 1.42
CA MET A 360 -11.85 -29.11 0.10
C MET A 360 -12.87 -30.01 -0.61
N ALA A 361 -13.55 -30.91 0.11
CA ALA A 361 -14.58 -31.77 -0.46
C ALA A 361 -15.82 -31.00 -0.92
N MET A 362 -16.17 -29.89 -0.25
CA MET A 362 -17.27 -29.02 -0.67
C MET A 362 -16.94 -28.22 -1.94
N ILE A 363 -15.66 -27.85 -2.13
CA ILE A 363 -15.16 -27.15 -3.32
C ILE A 363 -15.07 -28.10 -4.52
N GLY A 364 -14.58 -29.33 -4.30
CA GLY A 364 -14.43 -30.34 -5.36
C GLY A 364 -13.46 -29.89 -6.46
N ASP A 365 -13.77 -30.27 -7.71
CA ASP A 365 -12.99 -29.93 -8.91
C ASP A 365 -13.51 -28.67 -9.61
N ASP A 366 -14.34 -27.86 -8.94
CA ASP A 366 -14.85 -26.62 -9.51
C ASP A 366 -13.69 -25.61 -9.66
N ALA A 367 -13.25 -25.41 -10.90
CA ALA A 367 -12.08 -24.59 -11.21
C ALA A 367 -12.23 -23.15 -10.68
N GLU A 368 -13.44 -22.62 -10.64
CA GLU A 368 -13.72 -21.28 -10.13
C GLU A 368 -13.55 -21.20 -8.62
N SER A 369 -14.12 -22.15 -7.88
CA SER A 369 -14.02 -22.22 -6.43
C SER A 369 -12.59 -22.55 -5.97
N LEU A 370 -11.84 -23.36 -6.73
CA LEU A 370 -10.42 -23.62 -6.48
C LEU A 370 -9.56 -22.36 -6.67
N LEU A 371 -9.86 -21.57 -7.70
CA LEU A 371 -9.19 -20.29 -7.95
C LEU A 371 -9.49 -19.25 -6.85
N GLU A 372 -10.73 -19.22 -6.34
CA GLU A 372 -11.09 -18.38 -5.20
C GLU A 372 -10.38 -18.80 -3.91
N LEU A 373 -10.29 -20.11 -3.66
CA LEU A 373 -9.55 -20.65 -2.53
C LEU A 373 -8.08 -20.26 -2.61
N GLU A 374 -7.44 -20.46 -3.77
CA GLU A 374 -6.03 -20.10 -3.97
C GLU A 374 -5.73 -18.67 -3.53
N GLU A 375 -6.54 -17.72 -3.98
CA GLU A 375 -6.28 -16.31 -3.75
C GLU A 375 -6.64 -15.86 -2.35
N LEU A 376 -7.69 -16.45 -1.77
CA LEU A 376 -7.91 -16.27 -0.35
C LEU A 376 -6.70 -16.77 0.45
N LEU A 377 -6.15 -17.95 0.13
CA LEU A 377 -4.97 -18.47 0.83
C LEU A 377 -3.75 -17.58 0.64
N GLN A 378 -3.56 -16.98 -0.54
CA GLN A 378 -2.50 -15.99 -0.78
C GLN A 378 -2.66 -14.73 0.09
N GLU A 379 -3.86 -14.14 0.14
CA GLU A 379 -4.13 -12.99 0.99
C GLU A 379 -3.99 -13.35 2.48
N THR A 380 -4.49 -14.52 2.87
CA THR A 380 -4.35 -15.08 4.22
C THR A 380 -2.87 -15.23 4.60
N LEU A 381 -2.03 -15.69 3.66
CA LEU A 381 -0.58 -15.80 3.84
C LEU A 381 0.08 -14.43 4.00
N PHE A 382 -0.32 -13.45 3.19
CA PHE A 382 0.14 -12.07 3.31
C PHE A 382 -0.20 -11.52 4.71
N GLN A 383 -1.46 -11.62 5.12
CA GLN A 383 -1.92 -11.16 6.44
C GLN A 383 -1.21 -11.87 7.61
N LEU A 384 -0.92 -13.17 7.50
CA LEU A 384 -0.10 -13.89 8.49
C LEU A 384 1.32 -13.32 8.58
N ARG A 385 1.96 -12.99 7.45
CA ARG A 385 3.28 -12.33 7.43
C ARG A 385 3.22 -10.98 8.14
N GLN A 386 2.20 -10.16 7.85
CA GLN A 386 1.98 -8.87 8.53
C GLN A 386 1.87 -9.04 10.05
N MET A 387 1.09 -10.05 10.45
CA MET A 387 0.85 -10.32 11.86
C MET A 387 2.10 -10.81 12.58
N LEU A 388 2.91 -11.68 11.95
CA LEU A 388 4.16 -12.14 12.52
C LEU A 388 5.13 -11.01 12.79
N LEU A 389 5.29 -10.10 11.82
CA LEU A 389 6.16 -8.93 11.97
C LEU A 389 5.65 -8.02 13.09
N GLU A 390 4.34 -7.83 13.20
CA GLU A 390 3.73 -7.10 14.32
C GLU A 390 3.93 -7.81 15.66
N MET A 391 3.81 -9.15 15.72
CA MET A 391 4.08 -9.94 16.92
C MET A 391 5.56 -9.87 17.31
N GLN A 392 6.49 -9.95 16.37
CA GLN A 392 7.93 -9.75 16.59
C GLN A 392 8.21 -8.38 17.21
N ARG A 393 7.59 -7.33 16.67
CA ARG A 393 7.71 -5.96 17.17
C ARG A 393 7.15 -5.81 18.59
N ARG A 394 5.94 -6.34 18.85
CA ARG A 394 5.33 -6.27 20.19
C ARG A 394 6.12 -7.06 21.22
N THR A 395 6.63 -8.22 20.83
CA THR A 395 7.41 -9.10 21.71
C THR A 395 8.77 -8.50 22.06
N SER A 396 9.41 -7.78 21.12
CA SER A 396 10.66 -7.06 21.39
C SER A 396 10.47 -5.84 22.29
N GLN A 397 9.30 -5.19 22.25
CA GLN A 397 8.96 -4.03 23.09
C GLN A 397 8.34 -4.40 24.45
N ALA A 398 7.83 -5.62 24.61
CA ALA A 398 7.23 -6.08 25.84
C ALA A 398 8.28 -6.27 26.95
N SER A 399 7.94 -5.87 28.19
CA SER A 399 8.75 -6.15 29.37
C SER A 399 9.00 -7.66 29.53
N SER A 400 10.16 -8.03 30.09
CA SER A 400 10.65 -9.42 30.22
C SER A 400 9.71 -10.41 30.93
N ASN A 401 8.65 -9.93 31.58
CA ASN A 401 7.73 -10.70 32.42
C ASN A 401 6.39 -11.05 31.75
N THR A 402 6.20 -10.80 30.44
CA THR A 402 4.98 -11.26 29.76
C THR A 402 4.97 -12.78 29.68
N THR A 403 3.94 -13.40 30.25
CA THR A 403 3.93 -14.86 30.51
C THR A 403 3.96 -15.69 29.23
N ASP A 404 3.46 -15.13 28.13
CA ASP A 404 3.29 -15.82 26.85
C ASP A 404 4.47 -15.59 25.89
N ARG A 405 5.45 -14.76 26.27
CA ARG A 405 6.54 -14.31 25.37
C ARG A 405 7.28 -15.45 24.70
N LYS A 406 7.70 -16.47 25.46
CA LYS A 406 8.44 -17.63 24.92
C LYS A 406 7.60 -18.45 23.94
N ALA A 407 6.31 -18.64 24.24
CA ALA A 407 5.40 -19.36 23.36
C ALA A 407 5.17 -18.61 22.05
N ILE A 408 5.03 -17.28 22.12
CA ILE A 408 4.90 -16.41 20.95
C ILE A 408 6.20 -16.39 20.12
N GLU A 409 7.37 -16.28 20.75
CA GLU A 409 8.68 -16.35 20.08
C GLU A 409 8.89 -17.69 19.36
N GLN A 410 8.48 -18.80 19.99
CA GLN A 410 8.53 -20.13 19.37
C GLN A 410 7.57 -20.22 18.18
N TRP A 411 6.32 -19.79 18.34
CA TRP A 411 5.33 -19.77 17.25
C TRP A 411 5.79 -18.90 16.08
N ILE A 412 6.38 -17.73 16.34
CA ILE A 412 6.95 -16.86 15.31
C ILE A 412 7.97 -17.63 14.48
N LYS A 413 8.92 -18.33 15.12
CA LYS A 413 9.97 -19.09 14.45
C LYS A 413 9.41 -20.24 13.60
N GLU A 414 8.43 -20.96 14.14
CA GLU A 414 7.74 -22.03 13.41
C GLU A 414 6.94 -21.48 12.22
N ALA A 415 6.29 -20.33 12.39
CA ALA A 415 5.53 -19.69 11.33
C ALA A 415 6.42 -19.16 10.20
N GLU A 416 7.57 -18.56 10.50
CA GLU A 416 8.55 -18.13 9.48
C GLU A 416 9.00 -19.28 8.58
N GLN A 417 9.32 -20.45 9.16
CA GLN A 417 9.73 -21.63 8.40
C GLN A 417 8.61 -22.15 7.49
N ASN A 418 7.39 -22.23 8.02
CA ASN A 418 6.23 -22.69 7.26
C ASN A 418 5.84 -21.70 6.15
N LEU A 419 5.93 -20.39 6.39
CA LEU A 419 5.67 -19.37 5.38
C LEU A 419 6.65 -19.43 4.22
N GLU A 420 7.92 -19.79 4.46
CA GLU A 420 8.88 -20.00 3.38
C GLU A 420 8.48 -21.20 2.50
N THR A 421 7.98 -22.27 3.12
CA THR A 421 7.44 -23.43 2.39
C THR A 421 6.16 -23.08 1.63
N ALA A 422 5.28 -22.27 2.23
CA ALA A 422 4.09 -21.74 1.59
C ALA A 422 4.38 -21.00 0.29
N THR A 423 5.37 -20.12 0.33
CA THR A 423 5.77 -19.32 -0.83
C THR A 423 6.34 -20.19 -1.93
N ARG A 424 7.04 -21.29 -1.61
CA ARG A 424 7.48 -22.26 -2.62
C ARG A 424 6.29 -23.00 -3.26
N LEU A 425 5.28 -23.36 -2.48
CA LEU A 425 4.06 -24.00 -3.00
C LEU A 425 3.26 -23.07 -3.93
N LEU A 426 3.27 -21.77 -3.67
CA LEU A 426 2.57 -20.76 -4.47
C LEU A 426 3.27 -20.42 -5.80
N ILE A 427 4.61 -20.51 -5.86
CA ILE A 427 5.40 -20.13 -7.04
C ILE A 427 5.46 -21.27 -8.08
N GLY A 428 5.27 -22.53 -7.65
CA GLY A 428 5.30 -23.71 -8.53
C GLY A 428 6.70 -24.23 -8.83
#